data_AF-A0A2E3I165-F1
#
_entry.id   AF-A0A2E3I165-F1
#
_cell.length_a   1.000
_cell.length_b   1.000
_cell.length_c   1.000
_cell.angle_alpha   90.00
_cell.angle_beta   90.00
_cell.angle_gamma   90.00
#
_symmetry.space_group_name_H-M   'P 1'
#
loop_
_entity.id
_entity.type
_entity.pdbx_description
1 polymer ?
#
loop_
_entity_poly.entity_id
_entity_poly.type
_entity_poly.pdbx_seq_one_letter_code
_entity_poly.pdbx_strand_id
1 'polypeptide(L)'
;MEIGLFEELRSELESMFERIAKKENILGNITRLTQLQQEIGPSASPQLRHYLEKRSYRKALDFLCQGYAVEHSDQPDCDRIK
;
A
#
# COMPACT_ATOMS: atom_id res chain seq x y z
N MET A 1 -2.19 -5.45 19.81
CA MET A 1 -1.34 -6.22 18.88
C MET A 1 -1.48 -5.72 17.43
N GLU A 2 -2.16 -4.59 17.20
CA GLU A 2 -2.50 -4.10 15.84
C GLU A 2 -1.45 -3.14 15.25
N ILE A 3 -0.70 -2.43 16.11
CA ILE A 3 0.35 -1.50 15.69
C ILE A 3 1.40 -2.19 14.81
N GLY A 4 1.80 -3.42 15.16
CA GLY A 4 2.78 -4.19 14.39
C GLY A 4 2.34 -4.52 12.96
N LEU A 5 1.04 -4.69 12.71
CA LEU A 5 0.54 -4.99 11.37
C LEU A 5 0.62 -3.77 10.44
N PHE A 6 0.33 -2.58 10.95
CA PHE A 6 0.46 -1.34 10.19
C PHE A 6 1.92 -0.98 9.91
N GLU A 7 2.82 -1.23 10.87
CA GLU A 7 4.27 -1.07 10.68
C GLU A 7 4.82 -2.08 9.65
N GLU A 8 4.34 -3.32 9.67
CA GLU A 8 4.72 -4.32 8.68
C GLU A 8 4.18 -3.96 7.29
N LEU A 9 2.93 -3.52 7.18
CA LEU A 9 2.34 -3.03 5.92
C LEU A 9 3.16 -1.89 5.34
N ARG A 10 3.56 -0.92 6.18
CA ARG A 10 4.41 0.19 5.76
C ARG A 10 5.76 -0.32 5.25
N SER A 11 6.43 -1.18 6.01
CA SER A 11 7.75 -1.71 5.65
C SER A 11 7.71 -2.52 4.35
N GLU A 12 6.65 -3.30 4.14
CA GLU A 12 6.44 -4.09 2.94
C GLU A 12 6.18 -3.21 1.71
N LEU A 13 5.44 -2.11 1.87
CA LEU A 13 5.25 -1.10 0.81
C LEU A 13 6.58 -0.41 0.45
N GLU A 14 7.36 0.02 1.46
CA GLU A 14 8.68 0.64 1.25
C GLU A 14 9.64 -0.32 0.52
N SER A 15 9.70 -1.58 0.98
CA SER A 15 10.48 -2.65 0.35
C SER A 15 10.06 -2.89 -1.10
N MET A 16 8.75 -2.97 -1.37
CA MET A 16 8.24 -3.12 -2.73
C MET A 16 8.69 -1.97 -3.63
N PHE A 17 8.55 -0.71 -3.18
CA PHE A 17 8.99 0.45 -3.97
C PHE A 17 10.50 0.45 -4.22
N GLU A 18 11.30 0.07 -3.22
CA GLU A 18 12.76 -0.06 -3.40
C GLU A 18 13.10 -1.12 -4.46
N ARG A 19 12.44 -2.29 -4.40
CA ARG A 19 12.64 -3.37 -5.37
C ARG A 19 12.18 -2.97 -6.78
N ILE A 20 11.09 -2.23 -6.92
CA ILE A 20 10.67 -1.65 -8.21
C ILE A 20 11.77 -0.74 -8.74
N ALA A 21 12.33 0.16 -7.92
CA ALA A 21 13.42 1.05 -8.32
C ALA A 21 14.68 0.27 -8.76
N LYS A 22 14.97 -0.86 -8.09
CA LYS A 22 16.06 -1.78 -8.43
C LYS A 22 15.74 -2.76 -9.57
N LYS A 23 14.51 -2.73 -10.12
CA LYS A 23 13.99 -3.67 -11.14
C LYS A 23 14.02 -5.14 -10.69
N GLU A 24 13.83 -5.37 -9.39
CA GLU A 24 13.77 -6.70 -8.79
C GLU A 24 12.35 -7.27 -8.81
N ASN A 25 12.23 -8.60 -8.62
CA ASN A 25 10.95 -9.27 -8.54
C ASN A 25 10.18 -8.83 -7.28
N ILE A 26 8.94 -8.34 -7.43
CA ILE A 26 8.12 -7.85 -6.31
C ILE A 26 6.98 -8.80 -5.91
N LEU A 27 6.93 -10.01 -6.48
CA LEU A 27 5.79 -10.91 -6.36
C LEU A 27 5.60 -11.40 -4.92
N GLY A 28 6.70 -11.59 -4.19
CA GLY A 28 6.69 -11.84 -2.75
C GLY A 28 6.06 -10.69 -1.95
N ASN A 29 6.42 -9.44 -2.28
CA ASN A 29 5.83 -8.27 -1.61
C ASN A 29 4.33 -8.18 -1.87
N ILE A 30 3.89 -8.35 -3.12
CA ILE A 30 2.45 -8.34 -3.45
C ILE A 30 1.69 -9.42 -2.68
N THR A 31 2.28 -10.61 -2.53
CA THR A 31 1.67 -11.71 -1.77
C THR A 31 1.54 -11.34 -0.29
N ARG A 32 2.59 -10.79 0.31
CA ARG A 32 2.56 -10.38 1.72
C ARG A 32 1.62 -9.21 1.98
N LEU A 33 1.61 -8.21 1.09
CA LEU A 33 0.66 -7.08 1.14
C LEU A 33 -0.80 -7.55 1.08
N THR A 34 -1.09 -8.56 0.27
CA THR A 34 -2.44 -9.13 0.18
C THR A 34 -2.86 -9.81 1.48
N GLN A 35 -1.94 -10.54 2.14
CA GLN A 35 -2.20 -11.15 3.45
C GLN A 35 -2.44 -10.08 4.52
N LEU A 36 -1.53 -9.10 4.60
CA LEU A 36 -1.62 -7.98 5.53
C LEU A 36 -2.92 -7.20 5.35
N GLN A 37 -3.37 -6.98 4.12
CA GLN A 37 -4.65 -6.32 3.86
C GLN A 37 -5.84 -7.08 4.46
N GLN A 38 -5.82 -8.41 4.43
CA GLN A 38 -6.88 -9.24 5.04
C GLN A 38 -6.79 -9.21 6.57
N GLU A 39 -5.58 -9.28 7.12
CA GLU A 39 -5.33 -9.26 8.57
C GLU A 39 -5.72 -7.90 9.19
N ILE A 40 -5.39 -6.81 8.49
CA ILE A 40 -5.69 -5.43 8.91
C ILE A 40 -7.16 -5.05 8.63
N GLY A 41 -7.82 -5.70 7.68
CA GLY A 41 -9.12 -5.34 7.10
C GLY A 41 -10.19 -4.74 8.03
N PRO A 42 -10.51 -5.35 9.18
CA PRO A 42 -11.52 -4.79 10.09
C PRO A 42 -11.01 -3.60 10.93
N SER A 43 -9.71 -3.50 11.14
CA SER A 43 -9.07 -2.51 12.02
C SER A 43 -8.52 -1.29 11.27
N ALA A 44 -8.35 -1.36 9.95
CA ALA A 44 -7.91 -0.20 9.15
C ALA A 44 -9.01 0.86 8.98
N SER A 45 -8.55 2.11 8.92
CA SER A 45 -9.38 3.23 8.49
C SER A 45 -9.93 3.01 7.07
N PRO A 46 -11.16 3.49 6.77
CA PRO A 46 -11.80 3.30 5.47
C PRO A 46 -10.97 3.85 4.30
N GLN A 47 -10.21 4.92 4.53
CA GLN A 47 -9.31 5.50 3.52
C GLN A 47 -8.15 4.55 3.16
N LEU A 48 -7.47 3.98 4.17
CA LEU A 48 -6.39 3.03 3.94
C LEU A 48 -6.88 1.78 3.21
N ARG A 49 -8.05 1.25 3.62
CA ARG A 49 -8.68 0.12 2.93
C ARG A 49 -8.93 0.44 1.46
N HIS A 50 -9.53 1.60 1.19
CA HIS A 50 -9.78 2.04 -0.17
C HIS A 50 -8.50 2.11 -1.02
N TYR A 51 -7.41 2.65 -0.48
CA TYR A 51 -6.14 2.71 -1.19
C TYR A 51 -5.56 1.32 -1.49
N LEU A 52 -5.64 0.39 -0.53
CA LEU A 52 -5.17 -0.98 -0.73
C LEU A 52 -6.04 -1.74 -1.76
N GLU A 53 -7.37 -1.58 -1.70
CA GLU A 53 -8.32 -2.18 -2.66
C GLU A 53 -8.10 -1.69 -4.09
N LYS A 54 -7.83 -0.38 -4.25
CA LYS A 54 -7.50 0.23 -5.54
C LYS A 54 -6.04 0.01 -5.95
N ARG A 55 -5.26 -0.77 -5.19
CA ARG A 55 -3.80 -0.97 -5.40
C ARG A 55 -3.03 0.34 -5.52
N SER A 56 -3.54 1.40 -4.90
CA SER A 56 -2.92 2.71 -4.80
C SER A 56 -1.88 2.69 -3.68
N TYR A 57 -0.89 1.80 -3.81
CA TYR A 57 0.13 1.51 -2.80
C TYR A 57 0.93 2.74 -2.38
N ARG A 58 1.10 3.72 -3.29
CA ARG A 58 1.78 4.98 -2.97
C ARG A 58 0.95 5.82 -2.00
N LYS A 59 -0.36 5.96 -2.26
CA LYS A 59 -1.29 6.66 -1.37
C LYS A 59 -1.45 5.93 -0.03
N ALA A 60 -1.44 4.60 -0.04
CA ALA A 60 -1.47 3.80 1.18
C ALA A 60 -0.22 4.04 2.04
N LEU A 61 0.98 4.03 1.44
CA LEU A 61 2.21 4.31 2.14
C LEU A 61 2.24 5.74 2.70
N ASP A 62 1.81 6.72 1.91
CA ASP A 62 1.77 8.11 2.33
C ASP A 62 0.81 8.31 3.52
N PHE A 63 -0.37 7.69 3.46
CA PHE A 63 -1.33 7.66 4.57
C PHE A 63 -0.74 7.03 5.84
N LEU A 64 0.04 5.96 5.72
CA LEU A 64 0.70 5.31 6.86
C LEU A 64 1.84 6.15 7.46
N CYS A 65 2.52 6.97 6.64
CA CYS A 65 3.62 7.82 7.08
C CYS A 65 3.16 9.16 7.67
N GLN A 66 2.13 9.77 7.07
CA GLN A 66 1.75 11.16 7.34
C GLN A 66 0.34 11.30 7.93
N GLY A 67 -0.48 10.24 7.89
CA GLY A 67 -1.89 10.26 8.31
C GLY A 67 -2.85 10.80 7.25
N TYR A 68 -2.35 11.22 6.09
CA TYR A 68 -3.12 11.62 4.91
C TYR A 68 -2.39 11.15 3.65
N ALA A 69 -3.11 11.05 2.53
CA ALA A 69 -2.48 10.72 1.24
C ALA A 69 -2.25 12.00 0.44
N VAL A 70 -1.02 12.25 0.05
CA VAL A 70 -0.64 13.30 -0.89
C VAL A 70 -1.20 12.96 -2.27
N GLU A 71 -1.93 13.91 -2.85
CA GLU A 71 -2.34 13.84 -4.24
C GLU A 71 -1.13 14.08 -5.14
N HIS A 72 -0.46 13.00 -5.51
CA HIS A 72 0.54 13.05 -6.57
C HIS A 72 -0.18 13.21 -7.91
N SER A 73 -0.27 14.46 -8.41
CA SER A 73 -0.88 14.80 -9.70
C SER A 73 -0.17 14.22 -10.94
N ASP A 74 0.81 13.32 -10.77
CA ASP A 74 1.63 12.74 -11.84
C ASP A 74 1.35 11.24 -12.08
N GLN A 75 0.23 10.69 -11.61
CA GLN A 75 -0.05 9.27 -11.82
C GLN A 75 -0.78 9.06 -13.16
N PRO A 76 -0.30 8.16 -14.05
CA PRO A 76 -1.07 7.74 -15.21
C PRO A 76 -2.38 7.11 -14.73
N ASP A 77 -3.44 7.36 -15.49
CA ASP A 77 -4.83 6.99 -15.24
C ASP A 77 -5.01 5.46 -15.16
N CYS A 78 -4.65 4.85 -14.02
CA CYS A 78 -4.86 3.42 -13.77
C CYS A 78 -6.35 3.07 -13.55
N ASP A 79 -7.27 4.04 -13.62
CA ASP A 79 -8.73 3.83 -13.54
C ASP A 79 -9.40 3.92 -14.94
N ARG A 80 -8.65 3.70 -16.04
CA ARG A 80 -9.22 3.53 -17.39
C ARG A 80 -9.07 2.13 -17.95
N ILE A 81 -9.72 1.16 -17.32
CA ILE A 81 -10.21 -0.01 -18.07
C ILE A 81 -11.66 -0.21 -17.66
N LYS A 82 -12.54 0.35 -18.49
CA LYS A 82 -14.00 0.18 -18.44
C LYS A 82 -14.40 -1.02 -19.28
#